data_AF-A0A261AEE9-F1
#
_entry.id   AF-A0A261AEE9-F1
#
_cell.length_a   1.000
_cell.length_b   1.000
_cell.length_c   1.000
_cell.angle_alpha   90.00
_cell.angle_beta   90.00
_cell.angle_gamma   90.00
#
_symmetry.space_group_name_H-M   'P 1'
#
loop_
_entity.id
_entity.type
_entity.pdbx_description
1 polymer ?
#
loop_
_entity_poly.entity_id
_entity_poly.type
_entity_poly.pdbx_seq_one_letter_code
_entity_poly.pdbx_strand_id
1 'polypeptide(L)'
;MDWRTTTAVLCLYGAVKEFRPATPFLTPFLASPEKNLTLDELYSQVYPYWTYSYMMALIPISAALFGKLVAFGLGQTLISTHASNYLVLNQISLGAVCLVTVIAVFLPRVKSEKAKVSMRALSIEEQQNLELVTSSPKEKQLSYTQEYLKRSLEELKTCSKNHELLKWSLWWALASCGVYQVQNYTQSLWKEMQTDPDDVANGVVEFVNTALGAFLSLFIHHLSINWTRHGQMILFVTSAIVAGLLYVCSQTQTVMVAYVAYVVIASIYHMLITAAS
;
A
#
# COMPACT_ATOMS: atom_id res chain seq x y z
N MET A 1 -12.86 -3.05 24.46
CA MET A 1 -13.17 -2.04 23.42
C MET A 1 -14.36 -2.55 22.64
N ASP A 2 -15.36 -1.71 22.45
CA ASP A 2 -16.53 -2.07 21.62
C ASP A 2 -16.10 -2.16 20.15
N TRP A 3 -16.66 -3.09 19.37
CA TRP A 3 -16.24 -3.35 17.98
C TRP A 3 -16.36 -2.10 17.11
N ARG A 4 -17.37 -1.26 17.41
CA ARG A 4 -17.58 0.04 16.75
C ARG A 4 -16.39 0.98 16.94
N THR A 5 -15.84 1.03 18.15
CA THR A 5 -14.69 1.87 18.47
C THR A 5 -13.42 1.35 17.79
N THR A 6 -13.19 0.04 17.81
CA THR A 6 -12.04 -0.57 17.12
C THR A 6 -12.08 -0.32 15.62
N THR A 7 -13.24 -0.52 14.97
CA THR A 7 -13.42 -0.26 13.54
C THR A 7 -13.26 1.22 13.21
N ALA A 8 -13.79 2.14 14.03
CA ALA A 8 -13.63 3.58 13.81
C ALA A 8 -12.17 4.04 13.91
N VAL A 9 -11.41 3.52 14.90
CA VAL A 9 -9.98 3.83 15.06
C VAL A 9 -9.16 3.27 13.89
N LEU A 10 -9.43 2.02 13.47
CA LEU A 10 -8.77 1.43 12.31
C LEU A 10 -9.10 2.19 11.02
N CYS A 11 -10.35 2.63 10.85
CA CYS A 11 -10.76 3.48 9.73
C CYS A 11 -9.95 4.78 9.69
N LEU A 12 -9.92 5.49 10.82
CA LEU A 12 -9.22 6.76 10.93
C LEU A 12 -7.73 6.59 10.69
N TYR A 13 -7.10 5.57 11.28
CA TYR A 13 -5.71 5.24 11.05
C TYR A 13 -5.42 4.94 9.58
N GLY A 14 -6.24 4.08 8.95
CA GLY A 14 -6.09 3.72 7.53
C GLY A 14 -6.25 4.93 6.61
N ALA A 15 -7.26 5.76 6.85
CA ALA A 15 -7.50 6.98 6.08
C ALA A 15 -6.34 7.97 6.21
N VAL A 16 -5.82 8.17 7.42
CA VAL A 16 -4.68 9.08 7.66
C VAL A 16 -3.39 8.53 7.06
N LYS A 17 -3.13 7.23 7.17
CA LYS A 17 -1.94 6.56 6.62
C LYS A 17 -1.86 6.65 5.10
N GLU A 18 -2.99 6.46 4.42
CA GLU A 18 -3.04 6.40 2.95
C GLU A 18 -3.29 7.77 2.31
N PHE A 19 -3.53 8.81 3.11
CA PHE A 19 -3.66 10.16 2.61
C PHE A 19 -2.28 10.71 2.19
N ARG A 20 -2.05 10.84 0.87
CA ARG A 20 -0.78 11.32 0.30
C ARG A 20 -0.92 12.70 -0.37
N PRO A 21 -1.10 13.80 0.39
CA PRO A 21 -1.30 15.13 -0.18
C PRO A 21 -0.02 15.76 -0.76
N ALA A 22 1.16 15.25 -0.37
CA ALA A 22 2.45 15.89 -0.64
C ALA A 22 3.05 15.56 -2.03
N THR A 23 2.63 14.48 -2.69
CA THR A 23 3.21 14.04 -3.97
C THR A 23 3.16 15.08 -5.10
N PRO A 24 2.07 15.85 -5.33
CA PRO A 24 2.04 16.87 -6.37
C PRO A 24 2.81 18.16 -6.03
N PHE A 25 3.22 18.35 -4.78
CA PHE A 25 3.93 19.57 -4.32
C PHE A 25 5.43 19.35 -4.13
N LEU A 26 5.89 18.12 -4.27
CA LEU A 26 7.30 17.80 -4.10
C LEU A 26 8.18 18.44 -5.18
N THR A 27 7.74 18.41 -6.45
CA THR A 27 8.43 19.10 -7.56
C THR A 27 8.61 20.60 -7.29
N PRO A 28 7.53 21.38 -7.04
CA PRO A 28 7.68 22.81 -6.78
C PRO A 28 8.38 23.10 -5.45
N PHE A 29 8.34 22.21 -4.46
CA PHE A 29 9.12 22.36 -3.23
C PHE A 29 10.62 22.18 -3.49
N LEU A 30 11.03 21.15 -4.23
CA LEU A 30 12.43 20.93 -4.57
C LEU A 30 12.98 22.05 -5.46
N ALA A 31 12.13 22.64 -6.32
CA ALA A 31 12.44 23.83 -7.12
C ALA A 31 12.23 25.17 -6.38
N SER A 32 11.83 25.16 -5.11
CA SER A 32 11.58 26.37 -4.33
C SER A 32 12.89 27.05 -3.88
N PRO A 33 12.88 28.33 -3.49
CA PRO A 33 14.08 29.08 -3.10
C PRO A 33 14.87 28.43 -1.94
N GLU A 34 14.21 27.60 -1.13
CA GLU A 34 14.84 26.90 0.00
C GLU A 34 15.78 25.76 -0.42
N LYS A 35 15.49 25.11 -1.56
CA LYS A 35 16.30 23.98 -2.09
C LYS A 35 17.02 24.35 -3.39
N ASN A 36 16.51 25.34 -4.12
CA ASN A 36 17.10 25.99 -5.29
C ASN A 36 17.62 25.02 -6.36
N LEU A 37 17.01 23.84 -6.50
CA LEU A 37 17.32 22.90 -7.56
C LEU A 37 16.68 23.37 -8.87
N THR A 38 17.46 23.38 -9.95
CA THR A 38 16.92 23.70 -11.28
C THR A 38 16.01 22.57 -11.76
N LEU A 39 15.01 22.91 -12.57
CA LEU A 39 14.11 21.89 -13.14
C LEU A 39 14.89 20.85 -13.96
N ASP A 40 15.94 21.27 -14.68
CA ASP A 40 16.78 20.36 -15.45
C ASP A 40 17.51 19.35 -14.56
N GLU A 41 18.05 19.77 -13.42
CA GLU A 41 18.71 18.88 -12.46
C GLU A 41 17.71 17.93 -11.77
N LEU A 42 16.50 18.41 -11.48
CA LEU A 42 15.43 17.62 -10.90
C LEU A 42 14.97 16.49 -11.84
N TYR A 43 14.73 16.81 -13.12
CA TYR A 43 14.27 15.84 -14.12
C TYR A 43 15.38 14.93 -14.64
N SER A 44 16.63 15.41 -14.72
CA SER A 44 17.75 14.62 -15.25
C SER A 44 18.47 13.77 -14.21
N GLN A 45 18.46 14.16 -12.93
CA GLN A 45 19.18 13.45 -11.87
C GLN A 45 18.23 12.91 -10.79
N VAL A 46 17.50 13.78 -10.11
CA VAL A 46 16.73 13.40 -8.91
C VAL A 46 15.63 12.37 -9.22
N TYR A 47 14.80 12.61 -10.24
CA TYR A 47 13.73 11.68 -10.59
C TYR A 47 14.19 10.32 -11.10
N PRO A 48 15.23 10.23 -11.95
CA PRO A 48 15.83 8.95 -12.30
C PRO A 48 16.36 8.19 -11.09
N TYR A 49 17.16 8.81 -10.21
CA TYR A 49 17.67 8.13 -9.01
C TYR A 49 16.55 7.66 -8.09
N TRP A 50 15.51 8.46 -7.90
CA TRP A 50 14.34 8.06 -7.13
C TRP A 50 13.63 6.86 -7.78
N THR A 51 13.40 6.91 -9.09
CA THR A 51 12.75 5.83 -9.83
C THR A 51 13.54 4.52 -9.71
N TYR A 52 14.86 4.56 -9.90
CA TYR A 52 15.72 3.36 -9.74
C TYR A 52 15.76 2.86 -8.29
N SER A 53 15.80 3.76 -7.31
CA SER A 53 15.70 3.40 -5.88
C SER A 53 14.37 2.71 -5.57
N TYR A 54 13.26 3.23 -6.11
CA TYR A 54 11.94 2.64 -5.97
C TYR A 54 11.86 1.26 -6.64
N MET A 55 12.42 1.10 -7.84
CA MET A 55 12.52 -0.21 -8.51
C MET A 55 13.26 -1.24 -7.66
N MET A 56 14.37 -0.85 -7.02
CA MET A 56 15.11 -1.74 -6.11
C MET A 56 14.27 -2.11 -4.87
N ALA A 57 13.53 -1.15 -4.31
CA ALA A 57 12.64 -1.38 -3.17
C ALA A 57 11.42 -2.25 -3.52
N LEU A 58 11.03 -2.33 -4.80
CA LEU A 58 9.96 -3.20 -5.28
C LEU A 58 10.38 -4.69 -5.34
N ILE A 59 11.68 -5.02 -5.41
CA ILE A 59 12.15 -6.41 -5.50
C ILE A 59 11.73 -7.26 -4.28
N PRO A 60 11.91 -6.80 -3.03
CA PRO A 60 11.38 -7.52 -1.87
C PRO A 60 9.86 -7.65 -1.87
N ILE A 61 9.14 -6.62 -2.35
CA ILE A 61 7.68 -6.59 -2.39
C ILE A 61 7.16 -7.63 -3.40
N SER A 62 7.75 -7.67 -4.60
CA SER A 62 7.39 -8.65 -5.63
C SER A 62 7.74 -10.08 -5.20
N ALA A 63 8.89 -10.28 -4.55
CA ALA A 63 9.28 -11.56 -3.99
C ALA A 63 8.30 -12.05 -2.91
N ALA A 64 7.84 -11.15 -2.03
CA ALA A 64 6.86 -11.48 -1.00
C ALA A 64 5.49 -11.85 -1.59
N LEU A 65 5.01 -11.11 -2.60
CA LEU A 65 3.75 -11.41 -3.30
C LEU A 65 3.82 -12.72 -4.08
N PHE A 66 4.93 -12.98 -4.76
CA PHE A 66 5.15 -14.26 -5.43
C PHE A 66 5.21 -15.42 -4.44
N GLY A 67 5.91 -15.25 -3.31
CA GLY A 67 5.93 -16.22 -2.22
C GLY A 67 4.53 -16.49 -1.66
N LYS A 68 3.71 -15.44 -1.50
CA LYS A 68 2.30 -15.56 -1.09
C LYS A 68 1.52 -16.44 -2.08
N LEU A 69 1.63 -16.17 -3.38
CA LEU A 69 0.96 -16.95 -4.44
C LEU A 69 1.37 -18.42 -4.39
N VAL A 70 2.67 -18.72 -4.32
CA VAL A 70 3.19 -20.09 -4.25
C VAL A 70 2.72 -20.80 -2.97
N ALA A 71 2.74 -20.11 -1.83
CA ALA A 71 2.33 -20.68 -0.55
C ALA A 71 0.84 -21.08 -0.54
N PHE A 72 -0.05 -20.22 -1.03
CA PHE A 72 -1.48 -20.53 -1.12
C PHE A 72 -1.76 -21.64 -2.14
N GLY A 73 -1.11 -21.60 -3.30
CA GLY A 73 -1.24 -22.65 -4.32
C GLY A 73 -0.82 -24.02 -3.78
N LEU A 74 0.41 -24.13 -3.27
CA LEU A 74 0.94 -25.38 -2.73
C LEU A 74 0.16 -25.86 -1.51
N GLY A 75 -0.14 -24.97 -0.57
CA GLY A 75 -0.88 -25.32 0.64
C GLY A 75 -2.25 -25.89 0.33
N GLN A 76 -2.97 -25.28 -0.62
CA GLN A 76 -4.26 -25.75 -1.06
C GLN A 76 -4.19 -27.07 -1.85
N THR A 77 -3.18 -27.25 -2.72
CA THR A 77 -2.97 -28.52 -3.43
C THR A 77 -2.71 -29.68 -2.46
N LEU A 78 -1.91 -29.45 -1.42
CA LEU A 78 -1.60 -30.47 -0.40
C LEU A 78 -2.83 -30.90 0.40
N ILE A 79 -3.69 -29.94 0.77
CA ILE A 79 -4.95 -30.23 1.48
C ILE A 79 -5.94 -30.94 0.54
N SER A 80 -6.12 -30.42 -0.68
CA SER A 80 -7.10 -30.95 -1.64
C SER A 80 -6.79 -32.35 -2.15
N THR A 81 -5.51 -32.77 -2.13
CA THR A 81 -5.08 -34.13 -2.52
C THR A 81 -5.09 -35.10 -1.34
N HIS A 82 -5.53 -34.67 -0.15
CA HIS A 82 -5.39 -35.39 1.12
C HIS A 82 -3.96 -35.85 1.42
N ALA A 83 -2.95 -35.21 0.80
CA ALA A 83 -1.55 -35.54 1.00
C ALA A 83 -1.01 -35.00 2.34
N SER A 84 -1.68 -33.99 2.91
CA SER A 84 -1.30 -33.36 4.17
C SER A 84 -2.50 -32.78 4.91
N ASN A 85 -2.35 -32.56 6.22
CA ASN A 85 -3.36 -31.98 7.10
C ASN A 85 -2.94 -30.57 7.56
N TYR A 86 -3.89 -29.77 8.04
CA TYR A 86 -3.64 -28.41 8.54
C TYR A 86 -2.54 -28.33 9.60
N LEU A 87 -2.43 -29.33 10.47
CA LEU A 87 -1.40 -29.36 11.50
C LEU A 87 0.01 -29.39 10.91
N VAL A 88 0.23 -30.24 9.90
CA VAL A 88 1.51 -30.36 9.21
C VAL A 88 1.81 -29.08 8.42
N LEU A 89 0.78 -28.49 7.79
CA LEU A 89 0.96 -27.23 7.06
C LEU A 89 1.39 -26.08 7.99
N ASN A 90 0.79 -25.99 9.19
CA ASN A 90 1.18 -25.02 10.20
C ASN A 90 2.61 -25.27 10.73
N GLN A 91 3.01 -26.53 10.89
CA GLN A 91 4.38 -26.90 11.26
C GLN A 91 5.40 -26.50 10.18
N ILE A 92 5.06 -26.67 8.89
CA ILE A 92 5.89 -26.21 7.77
C ILE A 92 6.04 -24.68 7.81
N SER A 93 4.94 -23.94 8.00
CA SER A 93 4.97 -22.48 8.14
C SER A 93 5.83 -22.03 9.33
N LEU A 94 5.70 -22.70 10.48
CA LEU A 94 6.53 -22.44 11.66
C LEU A 94 8.01 -22.69 11.36
N GLY A 95 8.34 -23.81 10.71
CA GLY A 95 9.71 -24.13 10.29
C GLY A 95 10.29 -23.08 9.35
N ALA A 96 9.51 -22.62 8.36
CA ALA A 96 9.92 -21.56 7.44
C ALA A 96 10.18 -20.24 8.17
N VAL A 97 9.32 -19.83 9.10
CA VAL A 97 9.53 -18.61 9.90
C VAL A 97 10.78 -18.72 10.78
N CYS A 98 11.01 -19.87 11.42
CA CYS A 98 12.23 -20.12 12.20
C CYS A 98 13.48 -20.02 11.31
N LEU A 99 13.46 -20.64 10.12
CA LEU A 99 14.57 -20.58 9.17
C LEU A 99 14.85 -19.14 8.72
N VAL A 100 13.82 -18.40 8.32
CA VAL A 100 13.94 -16.99 7.92
C VAL A 100 14.48 -16.14 9.09
N THR A 101 14.06 -16.43 10.31
CA THR A 101 14.58 -15.75 11.51
C THR A 101 16.08 -16.00 11.70
N VAL A 102 16.54 -17.25 11.51
CA VAL A 102 17.97 -17.59 11.55
C VAL A 102 18.74 -16.86 10.45
N ILE A 103 18.24 -16.87 9.21
CA ILE A 103 18.84 -16.15 8.08
C ILE A 103 18.92 -14.64 8.40
N ALA A 104 17.86 -14.07 8.97
CA ALA A 104 17.80 -12.65 9.32
C ALA A 104 18.85 -12.24 10.38
N VAL A 105 19.25 -13.15 11.28
CA VAL A 105 20.34 -12.89 12.24
C VAL A 105 21.70 -12.79 11.54
N PHE A 106 21.91 -13.56 10.47
CA PHE A 106 23.15 -13.55 9.68
C PHE A 106 23.19 -12.50 8.58
N LEU A 107 22.05 -11.86 8.26
CA LEU A 107 22.05 -10.74 7.33
C LEU A 107 22.99 -9.64 7.86
N PRO A 108 23.89 -9.12 7.01
CA PRO A 108 24.83 -8.10 7.43
C PRO A 108 24.04 -6.90 7.94
N ARG A 109 24.17 -6.60 9.23
CA ARG A 109 23.65 -5.35 9.78
C ARG A 109 24.22 -4.24 8.92
N VAL A 110 23.35 -3.46 8.26
CA VAL A 110 23.75 -2.24 7.58
C VAL A 110 24.45 -1.40 8.63
N LYS A 111 25.79 -1.35 8.57
CA LYS A 111 26.59 -0.60 9.53
C LYS A 111 26.09 0.82 9.44
N SER A 112 25.43 1.25 10.52
CA SER A 112 24.81 2.56 10.63
C SER A 112 25.79 3.67 10.22
N GLU A 113 27.10 3.45 10.32
CA GLU A 113 28.11 4.36 9.77
C GLU A 113 28.03 4.57 8.26
N LYS A 114 27.86 3.57 7.38
CA LYS A 114 27.77 3.84 5.93
C LYS A 114 26.47 4.54 5.54
N ALA A 115 25.37 4.21 6.23
CA ALA A 115 24.09 4.92 6.07
C ALA A 115 24.13 6.32 6.68
N LYS A 116 24.79 6.50 7.84
CA LYS A 116 25.03 7.79 8.50
C LYS A 116 26.08 8.62 7.80
N VAL A 117 27.06 8.03 7.13
CA VAL A 117 28.10 8.71 6.34
C VAL A 117 27.52 9.10 5.00
N SER A 118 26.67 8.28 4.38
CA SER A 118 25.90 8.72 3.21
C SER A 118 24.93 9.84 3.58
N MET A 119 24.18 9.71 4.68
CA MET A 119 23.32 10.80 5.17
C MET A 119 24.11 12.02 5.68
N ARG A 120 25.29 11.83 6.30
CA ARG A 120 26.17 12.93 6.72
C ARG A 120 26.84 13.59 5.53
N ALA A 121 27.26 12.84 4.52
CA ALA A 121 27.82 13.39 3.30
C ALA A 121 26.77 14.21 2.57
N LEU A 122 25.54 13.69 2.42
CA LEU A 122 24.39 14.43 1.92
C LEU A 122 24.09 15.68 2.77
N SER A 123 24.15 15.58 4.11
CA SER A 123 23.91 16.73 4.98
C SER A 123 25.06 17.73 5.02
N ILE A 124 26.31 17.30 4.81
CA ILE A 124 27.51 18.14 4.74
C ILE A 124 27.55 18.87 3.39
N GLU A 125 27.19 18.19 2.31
CA GLU A 125 27.06 18.78 0.97
C GLU A 125 25.89 19.77 0.95
N GLU A 126 24.75 19.44 1.59
CA GLU A 126 23.68 20.42 1.85
C GLU A 126 24.13 21.56 2.77
N GLN A 127 24.87 21.32 3.86
CA GLN A 127 25.35 22.38 4.77
C GLN A 127 26.42 23.27 4.15
N GLN A 128 27.32 22.74 3.32
CA GLN A 128 28.31 23.55 2.60
C GLN A 128 27.63 24.45 1.56
N ASN A 129 26.63 23.91 0.85
CA ASN A 129 25.81 24.71 -0.06
C ASN A 129 24.97 25.75 0.70
N LEU A 130 24.53 25.44 1.93
CA LEU A 130 23.81 26.38 2.80
C LEU A 130 24.74 27.46 3.38
N GLU A 131 25.95 27.14 3.82
CA GLU A 131 26.91 28.10 4.38
C GLU A 131 27.44 29.09 3.33
N LEU A 132 27.56 28.68 2.07
CA LEU A 132 27.87 29.57 0.94
C LEU A 132 26.73 30.55 0.62
N VAL A 133 25.48 30.22 0.98
CA VAL A 133 24.28 31.01 0.70
C VAL A 133 23.82 31.83 1.92
N THR A 134 24.17 31.43 3.14
CA THR A 134 23.58 31.98 4.38
C THR A 134 24.56 32.83 5.18
N SER A 135 25.01 33.96 4.63
CA SER A 135 25.59 35.05 5.43
C SER A 135 24.49 35.94 6.04
N SER A 136 23.50 35.34 6.72
CA SER A 136 22.38 36.05 7.37
C SER A 136 21.89 35.28 8.62
N PRO A 137 21.28 35.95 9.63
CA PRO A 137 21.42 35.56 11.03
C PRO A 137 20.53 34.40 11.47
N LYS A 138 21.02 33.70 12.51
CA LYS A 138 20.46 32.50 13.13
C LYS A 138 18.97 32.61 13.46
N GLU A 139 18.15 31.85 12.74
CA GLU A 139 16.72 31.70 13.04
C GLU A 139 16.44 30.59 14.07
N LYS A 140 15.41 30.79 14.90
CA LYS A 140 15.06 29.95 16.06
C LYS A 140 14.72 28.51 15.64
N GLN A 141 15.27 27.53 16.35
CA GLN A 141 14.88 26.10 16.26
C GLN A 141 13.40 25.93 16.67
N LEU A 142 12.49 26.02 15.69
CA LEU A 142 11.13 25.54 15.81
C LEU A 142 11.15 24.01 15.78
N SER A 143 10.27 23.33 16.54
CA SER A 143 10.26 21.87 16.57
C SER A 143 9.93 21.35 15.17
N TYR A 144 10.86 20.63 14.54
CA TYR A 144 10.73 20.04 13.20
C TYR A 144 9.35 19.40 12.94
N THR A 145 8.76 18.78 13.96
CA THR A 145 7.42 18.19 13.95
C THR A 145 6.28 19.20 13.77
N GLN A 146 6.37 20.37 14.40
CA GLN A 146 5.38 21.44 14.29
C GLN A 146 5.45 22.10 12.91
N GLU A 147 6.66 22.29 12.40
CA GLU A 147 6.90 22.85 11.07
C GLU A 147 6.43 21.90 9.98
N TYR A 148 6.73 20.61 10.12
CA TYR A 148 6.20 19.55 9.26
C TYR A 148 4.66 19.53 9.28
N LEU A 149 4.03 19.54 10.46
CA LEU A 149 2.57 19.52 10.60
C LEU A 149 1.92 20.76 9.96
N LYS A 150 2.48 21.95 10.24
CA LYS A 150 2.00 23.22 9.68
C LYS A 150 2.09 23.19 8.16
N ARG A 151 3.22 22.73 7.62
CA ARG A 151 3.44 22.59 6.18
C ARG A 151 2.50 21.58 5.54
N SER A 152 2.29 20.41 6.15
CA SER A 152 1.32 19.43 5.68
C SER A 152 -0.12 19.97 5.69
N LEU A 153 -0.49 20.83 6.64
CA LEU A 153 -1.80 21.49 6.68
C LEU A 153 -1.95 22.57 5.58
N GLU A 154 -0.89 23.32 5.30
CA GLU A 154 -0.85 24.28 4.19
C GLU A 154 -0.89 23.58 2.82
N GLU A 155 -0.21 22.44 2.69
CA GLU A 155 -0.27 21.54 1.54
C GLU A 155 -1.68 20.96 1.37
N LEU A 156 -2.33 20.52 2.45
CA LEU A 156 -3.71 20.07 2.42
C LEU A 156 -4.66 21.19 1.94
N LYS A 157 -4.45 22.42 2.42
CA LYS A 157 -5.24 23.59 2.02
C LYS A 157 -5.04 23.92 0.54
N THR A 158 -3.86 23.69 0.00
CA THR A 158 -3.54 23.91 -1.43
C THR A 158 -4.07 22.78 -2.30
N CYS A 159 -3.88 21.53 -1.88
CA CYS A 159 -4.47 20.33 -2.50
C CYS A 159 -5.99 20.43 -2.57
N SER A 160 -6.62 20.94 -1.50
CA SER A 160 -8.05 21.16 -1.43
C SER A 160 -8.59 22.14 -2.48
N LYS A 161 -7.75 23.00 -3.07
CA LYS A 161 -8.15 23.90 -4.17
C LYS A 161 -8.25 23.18 -5.51
N ASN A 162 -7.52 22.06 -5.68
CA ASN A 162 -7.63 21.22 -6.87
C ASN A 162 -8.69 20.14 -6.62
N HIS A 163 -9.92 20.42 -7.05
CA HIS A 163 -11.06 19.53 -6.81
C HIS A 163 -10.86 18.12 -7.39
N GLU A 164 -10.21 17.98 -8.54
CA GLU A 164 -9.94 16.65 -9.12
C GLU A 164 -8.96 15.86 -8.27
N LEU A 165 -7.84 16.47 -7.87
CA LEU A 165 -6.83 15.84 -7.04
C LEU A 165 -7.38 15.45 -5.66
N LEU A 166 -8.16 16.35 -5.02
CA LEU A 166 -8.77 16.11 -3.72
C LEU A 166 -9.74 14.93 -3.78
N LYS A 167 -10.55 14.83 -4.84
CA LYS A 167 -11.49 13.72 -5.05
C LYS A 167 -10.77 12.37 -5.14
N TRP A 168 -9.72 12.26 -5.96
CA TRP A 168 -8.96 11.03 -6.12
C TRP A 168 -8.24 10.64 -4.83
N SER A 169 -7.70 11.62 -4.10
CA SER A 169 -7.04 11.40 -2.80
C SER A 169 -8.01 10.91 -1.72
N LEU A 170 -9.20 11.51 -1.65
CA LEU A 170 -10.27 11.07 -0.74
C LEU A 170 -10.75 9.67 -1.08
N TRP A 171 -10.99 9.39 -2.36
CA TRP A 171 -11.38 8.06 -2.81
C TRP A 171 -10.30 7.03 -2.47
N TRP A 172 -9.03 7.32 -2.76
CA TRP A 172 -7.92 6.42 -2.46
C TRP A 172 -7.84 6.10 -0.97
N ALA A 173 -7.89 7.11 -0.10
CA ALA A 173 -7.81 6.93 1.34
C ALA A 173 -8.98 6.08 1.88
N LEU A 174 -10.21 6.37 1.43
CA LEU A 174 -11.41 5.64 1.85
C LEU A 174 -11.46 4.21 1.30
N ALA A 175 -11.13 4.01 0.02
CA ALA A 175 -11.12 2.70 -0.61
C ALA A 175 -10.04 1.79 -0.04
N SER A 176 -8.82 2.30 0.14
CA SER A 176 -7.70 1.56 0.75
C SER A 176 -8.04 1.14 2.18
N CYS A 177 -8.61 2.07 2.95
CA CYS A 177 -9.11 1.78 4.28
C CYS A 177 -10.16 0.65 4.27
N GLY A 178 -11.18 0.75 3.42
CA GLY A 178 -12.23 -0.26 3.31
C GLY A 178 -11.68 -1.65 2.97
N VAL A 179 -10.78 -1.73 1.99
CA VAL A 179 -10.17 -3.00 1.57
C VAL A 179 -9.27 -3.58 2.64
N TYR A 180 -8.51 -2.77 3.37
CA TYR A 180 -7.72 -3.28 4.50
C TYR A 180 -8.60 -3.87 5.60
N GLN A 181 -9.78 -3.30 5.85
CA GLN A 181 -10.73 -3.92 6.77
C GLN A 181 -11.24 -5.26 6.26
N VAL A 182 -11.64 -5.32 4.98
CA VAL A 182 -12.05 -6.58 4.34
C VAL A 182 -10.94 -7.63 4.49
N GLN A 183 -9.71 -7.31 4.11
CA GLN A 183 -8.57 -8.23 4.20
C GLN A 183 -8.31 -8.74 5.62
N ASN A 184 -8.44 -7.87 6.63
CA ASN A 184 -8.19 -8.24 8.02
C ASN A 184 -9.28 -9.15 8.62
N TYR A 185 -10.55 -8.98 8.21
CA TYR A 185 -11.67 -9.69 8.82
C TYR A 185 -12.21 -10.85 7.97
N THR A 186 -11.92 -10.90 6.67
CA THR A 186 -12.42 -11.92 5.75
C THR A 186 -12.08 -13.34 6.18
N GLN A 187 -10.85 -13.60 6.64
CA GLN A 187 -10.45 -14.95 7.08
C GLN A 187 -11.24 -15.41 8.32
N SER A 188 -11.47 -14.49 9.27
CA SER A 188 -12.31 -14.76 10.45
C SER A 188 -13.76 -15.01 10.05
N LEU A 189 -14.29 -14.23 9.12
CA LEU A 189 -15.65 -14.37 8.61
C LEU A 189 -15.86 -15.73 7.93
N TRP A 190 -14.94 -16.15 7.04
CA TRP A 190 -15.03 -17.44 6.38
C TRP A 190 -14.99 -18.60 7.37
N LYS A 191 -14.13 -18.49 8.40
CA LYS A 191 -14.03 -19.51 9.45
C LYS A 191 -15.33 -19.70 10.22
N GLU A 192 -16.11 -18.63 10.45
CA GLU A 192 -17.42 -18.73 11.12
C GLU A 192 -18.48 -19.34 10.20
N MET A 193 -18.39 -19.14 8.87
CA MET A 193 -19.30 -19.70 7.87
C MET A 193 -19.00 -21.17 7.54
N GLN A 194 -17.77 -21.62 7.75
CA GLN A 194 -17.31 -22.97 7.47
C GLN A 194 -17.67 -23.92 8.59
N THR A 195 -18.72 -24.72 8.38
CA THR A 195 -19.18 -25.74 9.33
C THR A 195 -18.46 -27.08 9.16
N ASP A 196 -17.89 -27.33 7.98
CA ASP A 196 -17.09 -28.52 7.68
C ASP A 196 -15.59 -28.17 7.68
N PRO A 197 -14.76 -28.78 8.55
CA PRO A 197 -13.33 -28.55 8.58
C PRO A 197 -12.56 -29.10 7.35
N ASP A 198 -13.17 -30.01 6.59
CA ASP A 198 -12.55 -30.64 5.42
C ASP A 198 -12.88 -29.93 4.09
N ASP A 199 -13.97 -29.15 4.03
CA ASP A 199 -14.38 -28.36 2.85
C ASP A 199 -13.96 -26.88 2.95
N VAL A 200 -12.65 -26.64 2.88
CA VAL A 200 -12.05 -25.31 3.04
C VAL A 200 -11.26 -24.93 1.79
N ALA A 201 -11.77 -23.92 1.07
CA ALA A 201 -11.18 -23.41 -0.17
C ALA A 201 -10.49 -22.05 -0.01
N ASN A 202 -10.23 -21.59 1.22
CA ASN A 202 -9.64 -20.26 1.49
C ASN A 202 -8.34 -20.04 0.73
N GLY A 203 -7.50 -21.09 0.61
CA GLY A 203 -6.24 -21.01 -0.12
C GLY A 203 -6.43 -20.86 -1.63
N VAL A 204 -7.42 -21.54 -2.23
CA VAL A 204 -7.78 -21.33 -3.64
C VAL A 204 -8.16 -19.87 -3.87
N VAL A 205 -8.99 -19.31 -2.99
CA VAL A 205 -9.54 -17.97 -3.14
C VAL A 205 -8.45 -16.90 -3.05
N GLU A 206 -7.53 -17.03 -2.09
CA GLU A 206 -6.37 -16.13 -1.96
C GLU A 206 -5.40 -16.27 -3.14
N PHE A 207 -5.20 -17.49 -3.65
CA PHE A 207 -4.41 -17.73 -4.85
C PHE A 207 -5.02 -17.02 -6.06
N VAL A 208 -6.31 -17.25 -6.33
CA VAL A 208 -7.04 -16.63 -7.45
C VAL A 208 -7.02 -15.12 -7.32
N ASN A 209 -7.28 -14.57 -6.14
CA ASN A 209 -7.25 -13.14 -5.89
C ASN A 209 -5.86 -12.53 -6.19
N THR A 210 -4.79 -13.17 -5.73
CA THR A 210 -3.41 -12.70 -5.94
C THR A 210 -3.01 -12.77 -7.42
N ALA A 211 -3.38 -13.87 -8.11
CA ALA A 211 -3.13 -14.04 -9.53
C ALA A 211 -3.92 -13.04 -10.39
N LEU A 212 -5.21 -12.82 -10.08
CA LEU A 212 -6.04 -11.83 -10.76
C LEU A 212 -5.55 -10.40 -10.53
N GLY A 213 -5.12 -10.07 -9.31
CA GLY A 213 -4.51 -8.76 -9.02
C GLY A 213 -3.29 -8.49 -9.89
N ALA A 214 -2.39 -9.48 -10.01
CA ALA A 214 -1.23 -9.38 -10.89
C ALA A 214 -1.64 -9.22 -12.36
N PHE A 215 -2.55 -10.05 -12.86
CA PHE A 215 -3.05 -9.97 -14.24
C PHE A 215 -3.69 -8.61 -14.54
N LEU A 216 -4.60 -8.14 -13.70
CA LEU A 216 -5.30 -6.86 -13.87
C LEU A 216 -4.32 -5.68 -13.84
N SER A 217 -3.29 -5.73 -12.99
CA SER A 217 -2.26 -4.68 -12.94
C SER A 217 -1.44 -4.57 -14.24
N LEU A 218 -1.19 -5.69 -14.92
CA LEU A 218 -0.53 -5.69 -16.24
C LEU A 218 -1.50 -5.29 -17.36
N PHE A 219 -2.76 -5.67 -17.22
CA PHE A 219 -3.78 -5.45 -18.22
C PHE A 219 -4.25 -3.98 -18.29
N ILE A 220 -4.25 -3.25 -17.16
CA ILE A 220 -4.70 -1.84 -17.14
C ILE A 220 -3.89 -0.95 -18.08
N HIS A 221 -2.60 -1.24 -18.28
CA HIS A 221 -1.74 -0.50 -19.22
C HIS A 221 -2.24 -0.60 -20.67
N HIS A 222 -2.89 -1.71 -21.02
CA HIS A 222 -3.45 -1.94 -22.35
C HIS A 222 -4.85 -1.31 -22.52
N LEU A 223 -5.50 -0.96 -21.41
CA LEU A 223 -6.79 -0.29 -21.40
C LEU A 223 -6.57 1.22 -21.53
N SER A 224 -6.62 1.74 -22.75
CA SER A 224 -6.51 3.18 -23.06
C SER A 224 -7.76 3.96 -22.61
N ILE A 225 -8.09 3.91 -21.31
CA ILE A 225 -9.28 4.53 -20.72
C ILE A 225 -9.01 6.02 -20.49
N ASN A 226 -9.93 6.87 -20.93
CA ASN A 226 -9.88 8.30 -20.66
C ASN A 226 -10.45 8.59 -19.25
N TRP A 227 -9.58 8.51 -18.24
CA TRP A 227 -9.91 8.68 -16.82
C TRP A 227 -10.50 10.05 -16.48
N THR A 228 -10.17 11.10 -17.25
CA THR A 228 -10.73 12.44 -17.06
C THR A 228 -12.23 12.49 -17.39
N ARG A 229 -12.67 11.74 -18.41
CA ARG A 229 -14.07 11.72 -18.85
C ARG A 229 -14.92 10.70 -18.09
N HIS A 230 -14.37 9.50 -17.89
CA HIS A 230 -15.13 8.36 -17.35
C HIS A 230 -14.83 8.05 -15.89
N GLY A 231 -13.79 8.63 -15.29
CA GLY A 231 -13.35 8.32 -13.93
C GLY A 231 -14.45 8.47 -12.90
N GLN A 232 -15.24 9.55 -12.94
CA GLN A 232 -16.32 9.77 -11.97
C GLN A 232 -17.40 8.68 -12.03
N MET A 233 -17.84 8.32 -13.25
CA MET A 233 -18.83 7.26 -13.43
C MET A 233 -18.28 5.90 -13.01
N ILE A 234 -17.02 5.60 -13.38
CA ILE A 234 -16.35 4.35 -13.00
C ILE A 234 -16.26 4.25 -11.47
N LEU A 235 -15.78 5.31 -10.79
CA LEU A 235 -15.67 5.34 -9.33
C LEU A 235 -17.03 5.18 -8.64
N PHE A 236 -18.07 5.85 -9.13
CA PHE A 236 -19.42 5.73 -8.57
C PHE A 236 -19.97 4.31 -8.71
N VAL A 237 -19.94 3.76 -9.93
CA VAL A 237 -20.49 2.42 -10.21
C VAL A 237 -19.72 1.35 -9.44
N THR A 238 -18.38 1.39 -9.48
CA THR A 238 -17.55 0.42 -8.76
C THR A 238 -17.71 0.51 -7.26
N SER A 239 -17.83 1.71 -6.68
CA SER A 239 -18.08 1.88 -5.25
C SER A 239 -19.48 1.37 -4.85
N ALA A 240 -20.49 1.59 -5.69
CA ALA A 240 -21.83 1.05 -5.47
C ALA A 240 -21.85 -0.49 -5.54
N ILE A 241 -21.10 -1.08 -6.48
CA ILE A 241 -20.94 -2.55 -6.57
C ILE A 241 -20.24 -3.07 -5.31
N VAL A 242 -19.13 -2.46 -4.88
CA VAL A 242 -18.42 -2.86 -3.65
C VAL A 242 -19.32 -2.76 -2.42
N ALA A 243 -20.10 -1.68 -2.29
CA ALA A 243 -21.05 -1.51 -1.19
C ALA A 243 -22.13 -2.61 -1.20
N GLY A 244 -22.70 -2.93 -2.37
CA GLY A 244 -23.67 -4.00 -2.54
C GLY A 244 -23.09 -5.37 -2.18
N LEU A 245 -21.87 -5.68 -2.63
CA LEU A 245 -21.19 -6.94 -2.30
C LEU A 245 -20.88 -7.06 -0.81
N LEU A 246 -20.46 -5.97 -0.15
CA LEU A 246 -20.25 -5.96 1.30
C LEU A 246 -21.55 -6.19 2.07
N TYR A 247 -22.66 -5.60 1.62
CA TYR A 247 -23.98 -5.88 2.19
C TYR A 247 -24.36 -7.36 2.04
N VAL A 248 -24.14 -7.94 0.85
CA VAL A 248 -24.36 -9.38 0.63
C VAL A 248 -23.49 -10.24 1.55
N CYS A 249 -22.21 -9.92 1.70
CA CYS A 249 -21.31 -10.60 2.65
C CYS A 249 -21.81 -10.52 4.10
N SER A 250 -22.45 -9.41 4.48
CA SER A 250 -23.03 -9.26 5.83
C SER A 250 -24.26 -10.14 6.07
N GLN A 251 -24.98 -10.54 5.03
CA GLN A 251 -26.24 -11.29 5.16
C GLN A 251 -26.09 -12.78 4.85
N THR A 252 -25.10 -13.14 4.02
CA THR A 252 -24.90 -14.53 3.62
C THR A 252 -24.43 -15.40 4.78
N GLN A 253 -24.86 -16.66 4.78
CA GLN A 253 -24.33 -17.72 5.65
C GLN A 253 -23.48 -18.72 4.85
N THR A 254 -23.39 -18.54 3.53
CA THR A 254 -22.67 -19.44 2.64
C THR A 254 -21.29 -18.85 2.29
N VAL A 255 -20.25 -19.65 2.56
CA VAL A 255 -18.86 -19.24 2.33
C VAL A 255 -18.56 -18.98 0.85
N MET A 256 -19.18 -19.73 -0.06
CA MET A 256 -18.99 -19.57 -1.51
C MET A 256 -19.39 -18.18 -2.02
N VAL A 257 -20.51 -17.63 -1.53
CA VAL A 257 -20.94 -16.27 -1.90
C VAL A 257 -19.96 -15.23 -1.36
N ALA A 258 -19.48 -15.43 -0.12
CA ALA A 258 -18.47 -14.55 0.48
C ALA A 258 -17.12 -14.61 -0.26
N TYR A 259 -16.72 -15.76 -0.78
CA TYR A 259 -15.51 -15.92 -1.61
C TYR A 259 -15.62 -15.14 -2.92
N VAL A 260 -16.70 -15.33 -3.67
CA VAL A 260 -16.90 -14.63 -4.94
C VAL A 260 -16.94 -13.12 -4.73
N ALA A 261 -17.70 -12.67 -3.73
CA ALA A 261 -17.77 -11.25 -3.39
C ALA A 261 -16.39 -10.67 -3.01
N TYR A 262 -15.59 -11.38 -2.20
CA TYR A 262 -14.24 -10.97 -1.86
C TYR A 262 -13.34 -10.82 -3.09
N VAL A 263 -13.32 -11.81 -3.99
CA VAL A 263 -12.50 -11.77 -5.21
C VAL A 263 -12.91 -10.59 -6.11
N VAL A 264 -14.21 -10.33 -6.24
CA VAL A 264 -14.70 -9.20 -7.05
C VAL A 264 -14.33 -7.86 -6.40
N ILE A 265 -14.54 -7.69 -5.10
CA ILE A 265 -14.15 -6.46 -4.37
C ILE A 265 -12.65 -6.20 -4.53
N ALA A 266 -11.82 -7.22 -4.32
CA ALA A 266 -10.38 -7.09 -4.44
C ALA A 266 -9.95 -6.82 -5.88
N SER A 267 -10.58 -7.44 -6.88
CA SER A 267 -10.29 -7.19 -8.30
C SER A 267 -10.61 -5.75 -8.70
N ILE A 268 -11.78 -5.23 -8.28
CA ILE A 268 -12.16 -3.83 -8.49
C ILE A 268 -11.12 -2.90 -7.87
N TYR A 269 -10.69 -3.18 -6.64
CA TYR A 269 -9.69 -2.38 -5.96
C TYR A 269 -8.33 -2.40 -6.69
N HIS A 270 -7.81 -3.58 -7.04
CA HIS A 270 -6.53 -3.69 -7.78
C HIS A 270 -6.58 -2.96 -9.13
N MET A 271 -7.70 -3.02 -9.83
CA MET A 271 -7.88 -2.28 -11.08
C MET A 271 -7.86 -0.76 -10.86
N LEU A 272 -8.62 -0.26 -9.89
CA LEU A 272 -8.74 1.18 -9.63
C LEU A 272 -7.48 1.78 -9.03
N ILE A 273 -6.76 1.04 -8.18
CA ILE A 273 -5.52 1.52 -7.59
C ILE A 273 -4.42 1.62 -8.64
N THR A 274 -4.33 0.67 -9.56
CA THR A 274 -3.35 0.71 -10.66
C THR A 274 -3.71 1.79 -11.69
N ALA A 275 -4.99 2.16 -11.80
CA ALA A 275 -5.42 3.27 -12.63
C ALA A 275 -5.16 4.65 -12.02
N ALA A 276 -5.20 4.75 -10.69
CA ALA A 276 -5.01 5.99 -9.96
C ALA A 276 -3.52 6.25 -9.61
N SER A 277 -2.66 5.23 -9.72
CA SER A 277 -1.21 5.31 -9.55
C SER A 277 -0.49 5.69 -10.84
#